data_AF-A0A085EVU2-F1
#
_entry.id   AF-A0A085EVU2-F1
#
_cell.length_a   1.000
_cell.length_b   1.000
_cell.length_c   1.000
_cell.angle_alpha   90.00
_cell.angle_beta   90.00
_cell.angle_gamma   90.00
#
_symmetry.space_group_name_H-M   'P 1'
#
loop_
_entity.id
_entity.type
_entity.pdbx_description
1 polymer ?
#
loop_
_entity_poly.entity_id
_entity_poly.type
_entity_poly.pdbx_seq_one_letter_code
_entity_poly.pdbx_strand_id
1 'polypeptide(L)'
;MATDYINEVQKLYVAYFSRPADPAGLEFWAKNLATNPNGYQEIAQAFSTSAEYQATYGGMNNRAVVAEVYENLFGRAGEAAGIDFWANALNTGALNIGNVVTGVAAGAQGDDRIAFNAKVGVSTQFTNRIDTDAEKAAYTGAKTAVAVDYIAQVKNLQTGAMYSDPGQIDAAIAKIVGSPSGFDFDGMAMV
;
A
#
# COMPACT_ATOMS: atom_id res chain seq x y z
N MET A 1 -4.58 -15.93 -13.24
CA MET A 1 -4.41 -14.84 -14.22
C MET A 1 -5.01 -13.51 -13.74
N ALA A 2 -6.34 -13.35 -13.59
CA ALA A 2 -6.90 -12.06 -13.13
C ALA A 2 -6.62 -11.75 -11.64
N THR A 3 -6.77 -12.74 -10.75
CA THR A 3 -6.49 -12.60 -9.31
C THR A 3 -5.01 -12.35 -9.01
N ASP A 4 -4.11 -12.90 -9.84
CA ASP A 4 -2.67 -12.70 -9.66
C ASP A 4 -2.29 -11.23 -9.86
N TYR A 5 -2.84 -10.58 -10.90
CA TYR A 5 -2.59 -9.16 -11.15
C TYR A 5 -3.19 -8.23 -10.08
N ILE A 6 -4.33 -8.59 -9.48
CA ILE A 6 -4.87 -7.86 -8.32
C ILE A 6 -3.86 -7.88 -7.16
N ASN A 7 -3.27 -9.05 -6.87
CA ASN A 7 -2.26 -9.16 -5.81
C ASN A 7 -0.99 -8.37 -6.14
N GLU A 8 -0.53 -8.41 -7.40
CA GLU A 8 0.65 -7.64 -7.84
C GLU A 8 0.42 -6.13 -7.74
N VAL A 9 -0.75 -5.63 -8.13
CA VAL A 9 -1.08 -4.21 -7.96
C VAL A 9 -1.16 -3.84 -6.48
N GLN A 10 -1.75 -4.70 -5.64
CA GLN A 10 -1.82 -4.45 -4.20
C GLN A 10 -0.41 -4.34 -3.57
N LYS A 11 0.53 -5.18 -4.00
CA LYS A 11 1.94 -5.09 -3.61
C LYS A 11 2.53 -3.74 -4.00
N LEU A 12 2.27 -3.25 -5.20
CA LEU A 12 2.78 -1.95 -5.67
C LEU A 12 2.23 -0.80 -4.82
N TYR A 13 0.94 -0.78 -4.47
CA TYR A 13 0.37 0.25 -3.58
C TYR A 13 1.01 0.23 -2.18
N VAL A 14 1.18 -0.95 -1.58
CA VAL A 14 1.86 -1.08 -0.28
C VAL A 14 3.31 -0.59 -0.36
N ALA A 15 4.00 -0.94 -1.44
CA ALA A 15 5.41 -0.65 -1.61
C ALA A 15 5.69 0.84 -1.89
N TYR A 16 4.82 1.51 -2.67
CA TYR A 16 4.97 2.93 -3.01
C TYR A 16 4.38 3.87 -1.97
N PHE A 17 3.24 3.51 -1.40
CA PHE A 17 2.41 4.46 -0.64
C PHE A 17 2.11 3.96 0.76
N SER A 18 2.59 2.78 1.17
CA SER A 18 2.36 2.20 2.50
C SER A 18 0.87 2.04 2.85
N ARG A 19 0.00 1.92 1.85
CA ARG A 19 -1.45 1.85 2.04
C ARG A 19 -2.13 0.80 1.17
N PRO A 20 -3.37 0.41 1.51
CA PRO A 20 -4.23 -0.37 0.63
C PRO A 20 -4.49 0.36 -0.69
N ALA A 21 -4.83 -0.42 -1.72
CA ALA A 21 -5.23 0.15 -2.99
C ALA A 21 -6.65 0.70 -2.84
N ASP A 22 -6.99 1.74 -3.58
CA ASP A 22 -8.40 2.07 -3.76
C ASP A 22 -9.06 1.01 -4.68
N PRO A 23 -10.33 0.63 -4.48
CA PRO A 23 -10.94 -0.45 -5.26
C PRO A 23 -10.92 -0.20 -6.79
N ALA A 24 -11.17 1.04 -7.21
CA ALA A 24 -11.20 1.40 -8.63
C ALA A 24 -9.82 1.33 -9.28
N GLY A 25 -8.79 1.87 -8.62
CA GLY A 25 -7.40 1.81 -9.04
C GLY A 25 -6.87 0.38 -9.07
N LEU A 26 -7.23 -0.43 -8.07
CA LEU A 26 -6.86 -1.84 -8.02
C LEU A 26 -7.37 -2.60 -9.25
N GLU A 27 -8.65 -2.45 -9.58
CA GLU A 27 -9.25 -3.09 -10.75
C GLU A 27 -8.66 -2.55 -12.07
N PHE A 28 -8.51 -1.23 -12.19
CA PHE A 28 -7.97 -0.58 -13.37
C PHE A 28 -6.55 -1.09 -13.69
N TRP A 29 -5.65 -1.05 -12.71
CA TRP A 29 -4.27 -1.46 -12.92
C TRP A 29 -4.15 -2.97 -13.13
N ALA A 30 -4.97 -3.79 -12.46
CA ALA A 30 -4.95 -5.23 -12.67
C ALA A 30 -5.39 -5.59 -14.09
N LYS A 31 -6.41 -4.90 -14.61
CA LYS A 31 -6.80 -5.01 -16.02
C LYS A 31 -5.68 -4.54 -16.95
N ASN A 32 -5.01 -3.42 -16.63
CA ASN A 32 -3.89 -2.95 -17.43
C ASN A 32 -2.77 -4.00 -17.51
N LEU A 33 -2.36 -4.58 -16.37
CA LEU A 33 -1.37 -5.66 -16.33
C LEU A 33 -1.79 -6.90 -17.12
N ALA A 34 -3.08 -7.22 -17.15
CA ALA A 34 -3.59 -8.36 -17.89
C ALA A 34 -3.51 -8.18 -19.42
N THR A 35 -3.59 -6.95 -19.91
CA THR A 35 -3.68 -6.66 -21.35
C THR A 35 -2.46 -5.96 -21.94
N ASN A 36 -1.58 -5.42 -21.10
CA ASN A 36 -0.45 -4.60 -21.51
C ASN A 36 0.88 -5.19 -21.02
N PRO A 37 1.74 -5.69 -21.94
CA PRO A 37 3.08 -6.16 -21.60
C PRO A 37 3.97 -5.13 -20.90
N ASN A 38 3.69 -3.83 -21.06
CA ASN A 38 4.40 -2.71 -20.42
C ASN A 38 3.66 -2.15 -19.19
N GLY A 39 2.62 -2.82 -18.71
CA GLY A 39 1.74 -2.27 -17.67
C GLY A 39 2.46 -1.94 -16.37
N TYR A 40 3.52 -2.66 -16.01
CA TYR A 40 4.33 -2.34 -14.83
C TYR A 40 5.07 -1.01 -14.96
N GLN A 41 5.63 -0.73 -16.14
CA GLN A 41 6.32 0.51 -16.45
C GLN A 41 5.34 1.69 -16.43
N GLU A 42 4.14 1.50 -16.95
CA GLU A 42 3.07 2.51 -16.90
C GLU A 42 2.61 2.80 -15.48
N ILE A 43 2.42 1.77 -14.63
CA ILE A 43 2.10 1.96 -13.21
C ILE A 43 3.20 2.77 -12.53
N ALA A 44 4.47 2.40 -12.74
CA ALA A 44 5.60 3.10 -12.14
C ALA A 44 5.66 4.58 -12.56
N GLN A 45 5.40 4.86 -13.84
CA GLN A 45 5.33 6.23 -14.35
C GLN A 45 4.15 7.01 -13.76
N ALA A 46 2.96 6.41 -13.71
CA ALA A 46 1.77 7.03 -13.17
C ALA A 46 1.92 7.31 -11.67
N PHE A 47 2.48 6.37 -10.91
CA PHE A 47 2.68 6.52 -9.46
C PHE A 47 3.72 7.60 -9.18
N SER A 48 4.88 7.57 -9.82
CA SER A 48 5.96 8.56 -9.59
C SER A 48 5.60 10.00 -9.99
N THR A 49 4.61 10.19 -10.87
CA THR A 49 4.11 11.51 -11.28
C THR A 49 2.84 11.93 -10.54
N SER A 50 2.30 11.07 -9.67
CA SER A 50 1.08 11.36 -8.91
C SER A 50 1.30 12.43 -7.84
N ALA A 51 0.22 13.15 -7.49
CA ALA A 51 0.23 14.12 -6.39
C ALA A 51 0.57 13.45 -5.04
N GLU A 52 0.17 12.18 -4.86
CA GLU A 52 0.49 11.40 -3.68
C GLU A 52 1.99 11.13 -3.56
N TYR A 53 2.65 10.74 -4.65
CA TYR A 53 4.10 10.57 -4.66
C TYR A 53 4.83 11.88 -4.35
N GLN A 54 4.38 13.00 -4.91
CA GLN A 54 4.97 14.31 -4.61
C GLN A 54 4.74 14.73 -3.15
N ALA A 55 3.59 14.36 -2.55
CA ALA A 55 3.32 14.62 -1.14
C ALA A 55 4.23 13.77 -0.21
N THR A 56 4.48 12.52 -0.57
CA THR A 56 5.30 11.60 0.24
C THR A 56 6.80 11.83 0.04
N TYR A 57 7.26 11.98 -1.21
CA TYR A 57 8.68 11.96 -1.57
C TYR A 57 9.20 13.33 -2.07
N GLY A 58 8.34 14.33 -2.21
CA GLY A 58 8.70 15.64 -2.72
C GLY A 58 9.78 16.31 -1.87
N GLY A 59 10.84 16.81 -2.52
CA GLY A 59 11.97 17.46 -1.85
C GLY A 59 12.93 16.51 -1.13
N MET A 60 12.65 15.20 -1.08
CA MET A 60 13.59 14.21 -0.58
C MET A 60 14.72 13.97 -1.59
N ASN A 61 15.92 13.68 -1.07
CA ASN A 61 16.97 13.10 -1.91
C ASN A 61 16.74 11.60 -2.11
N ASN A 62 17.38 11.02 -3.12
CA ASN A 62 17.20 9.60 -3.47
C ASN A 62 17.52 8.64 -2.31
N ARG A 63 18.44 9.00 -1.42
CA ARG A 63 18.77 8.19 -0.25
C ARG A 63 17.62 8.14 0.76
N ALA A 64 16.98 9.27 1.01
CA ALA A 64 15.80 9.36 1.87
C ALA A 64 14.59 8.66 1.26
N VAL A 65 14.38 8.80 -0.06
CA VAL A 65 13.33 8.06 -0.79
C VAL A 65 13.50 6.55 -0.61
N VAL A 66 14.72 6.04 -0.80
CA VAL A 66 14.99 4.60 -0.62
C VAL A 66 14.78 4.16 0.83
N ALA A 67 15.22 4.95 1.81
CA ALA A 67 15.00 4.64 3.22
C ALA A 67 13.50 4.51 3.55
N GLU A 68 12.67 5.40 3.01
CA GLU A 68 11.22 5.36 3.16
C GLU A 68 10.61 4.11 2.50
N VAL A 69 11.12 3.67 1.35
CA VAL A 69 10.69 2.42 0.70
C VAL A 69 10.92 1.20 1.61
N TYR A 70 12.04 1.15 2.35
CA TYR A 70 12.30 0.07 3.32
C TYR A 70 11.29 0.11 4.49
N GLU A 71 10.98 1.29 5.02
CA GLU A 71 9.97 1.44 6.07
C GLU A 71 8.57 1.04 5.58
N ASN A 72 8.20 1.41 4.36
CA ASN A 72 6.92 1.06 3.77
C ASN A 72 6.77 -0.46 3.58
N LEU A 73 7.79 -1.09 3.01
CA LEU A 73 7.79 -2.52 2.71
C LEU A 73 7.91 -3.39 3.96
N PHE A 74 8.87 -3.08 4.84
CA PHE A 74 9.29 -3.99 5.91
C PHE A 74 8.98 -3.44 7.30
N GLY A 75 8.66 -2.15 7.43
CA GLY A 75 8.38 -1.52 8.70
C GLY A 75 9.61 -1.37 9.60
N ARG A 76 10.80 -1.35 8.99
CA ARG A 76 12.10 -1.15 9.64
C ARG A 76 13.04 -0.37 8.72
N ALA A 77 14.10 0.18 9.32
CA ALA A 77 15.16 0.83 8.57
C ALA A 77 15.91 -0.17 7.68
N GLY A 78 16.21 0.27 6.45
CA GLY A 78 17.08 -0.46 5.54
C GLY A 78 18.54 -0.40 5.94
N GLU A 79 19.32 -1.40 5.50
CA GLU A 79 20.76 -1.40 5.69
C GLU A 79 21.42 -0.29 4.87
N ALA A 80 22.38 0.43 5.47
CA ALA A 80 23.03 1.58 4.81
C ALA A 80 23.58 1.23 3.42
N ALA A 81 24.23 0.07 3.28
CA ALA A 81 24.78 -0.38 1.99
C ALA A 81 23.71 -0.64 0.93
N GLY A 82 22.56 -1.22 1.33
CA GLY A 82 21.42 -1.44 0.42
C GLY A 82 20.81 -0.11 0.01
N ILE A 83 20.60 0.79 0.97
CA ILE A 83 20.09 2.14 0.70
C ILE A 83 21.00 2.88 -0.29
N ASP A 84 22.31 2.86 -0.07
CA ASP A 84 23.28 3.56 -0.91
C ASP A 84 23.33 2.95 -2.33
N PHE A 85 23.22 1.63 -2.46
CA PHE A 85 23.15 0.95 -3.76
C PHE A 85 21.96 1.45 -4.60
N TRP A 86 20.75 1.41 -4.05
CA TRP A 86 19.56 1.85 -4.77
C TRP A 86 19.55 3.36 -5.00
N ALA A 87 20.02 4.14 -4.03
CA ALA A 87 20.10 5.60 -4.17
C ALA A 87 21.06 6.00 -5.30
N ASN A 88 22.19 5.30 -5.46
CA ASN A 88 23.12 5.52 -6.57
C ASN A 88 22.50 5.16 -7.92
N ALA A 89 21.71 4.09 -7.98
CA ALA A 89 20.97 3.74 -9.20
C ALA A 89 19.94 4.81 -9.60
N LEU A 90 19.28 5.45 -8.63
CA LEU A 90 18.40 6.61 -8.87
C LEU A 90 19.19 7.86 -9.27
N ASN A 91 20.30 8.16 -8.58
CA ASN A 91 21.14 9.34 -8.86
C ASN A 91 21.70 9.33 -10.29
N THR A 92 22.05 8.15 -10.79
CA THR A 92 22.60 7.95 -12.14
C THR A 92 21.54 7.81 -13.22
N GLY A 93 20.25 7.73 -12.84
CA GLY A 93 19.16 7.43 -13.76
C GLY A 93 19.20 6.01 -14.33
N ALA A 94 20.04 5.13 -13.79
CA ALA A 94 20.12 3.73 -14.22
C ALA A 94 18.83 2.96 -13.91
N LEU A 95 18.16 3.32 -12.82
CA LEU A 95 16.86 2.82 -12.41
C LEU A 95 15.92 3.98 -12.09
N ASN A 96 14.63 3.79 -12.33
CA ASN A 96 13.60 4.65 -11.76
C ASN A 96 13.12 4.09 -10.41
N ILE A 97 12.32 4.88 -9.68
CA ILE A 97 11.81 4.48 -8.36
C ILE A 97 10.99 3.17 -8.42
N GLY A 98 10.31 2.90 -9.53
CA GLY A 98 9.57 1.63 -9.68
C GLY A 98 10.46 0.42 -9.80
N ASN A 99 11.61 0.54 -10.44
CA ASN A 99 12.59 -0.54 -10.44
C ASN A 99 13.20 -0.74 -9.04
N VAL A 100 13.42 0.34 -8.29
CA VAL A 100 13.92 0.25 -6.91
C VAL A 100 12.90 -0.44 -6.02
N VAL A 101 11.65 0.02 -6.02
CA VAL A 101 10.58 -0.52 -5.17
C VAL A 101 10.35 -2.01 -5.45
N THR A 102 10.28 -2.39 -6.73
CA THR A 102 10.13 -3.81 -7.12
C THR A 102 11.38 -4.64 -6.78
N GLY A 103 12.58 -4.09 -6.96
CA GLY A 103 13.84 -4.73 -6.60
C GLY A 103 14.00 -4.97 -5.09
N VAL A 104 13.67 -3.97 -4.26
CA VAL A 104 13.69 -4.10 -2.80
C VAL A 104 12.66 -5.14 -2.35
N ALA A 105 11.43 -5.08 -2.86
CA ALA A 105 10.38 -6.05 -2.52
C ALA A 105 10.77 -7.49 -2.93
N ALA A 106 11.38 -7.67 -4.11
CA ALA A 106 11.84 -8.98 -4.58
C ALA A 106 13.02 -9.53 -3.76
N GLY A 107 13.84 -8.64 -3.17
CA GLY A 107 14.94 -9.00 -2.28
C GLY A 107 14.51 -9.39 -0.86
N ALA A 108 13.22 -9.27 -0.51
CA ALA A 108 12.72 -9.53 0.83
C ALA A 108 12.94 -10.99 1.27
N GLN A 109 13.55 -11.19 2.43
CA GLN A 109 13.83 -12.50 3.01
C GLN A 109 13.50 -12.53 4.51
N GLY A 110 13.38 -13.72 5.09
CA GLY A 110 13.12 -13.89 6.53
C GLY A 110 11.94 -13.05 7.01
N ASP A 111 12.19 -12.22 8.03
CA ASP A 111 11.20 -11.34 8.65
C ASP A 111 10.67 -10.26 7.70
N ASP A 112 11.46 -9.79 6.73
CA ASP A 112 11.02 -8.79 5.75
C ASP A 112 9.93 -9.34 4.84
N ARG A 113 10.13 -10.57 4.35
CA ARG A 113 9.14 -11.25 3.52
C ARG A 113 7.86 -11.50 4.31
N ILE A 114 8.00 -11.83 5.60
CA ILE A 114 6.85 -12.03 6.49
C ILE A 114 6.09 -10.72 6.69
N ALA A 115 6.79 -9.62 7.03
CA ALA A 115 6.20 -8.31 7.25
C ALA A 115 5.49 -7.80 5.99
N PHE A 116 6.15 -7.88 4.84
CA PHE A 116 5.60 -7.43 3.57
C PHE A 116 4.36 -8.23 3.18
N ASN A 117 4.41 -9.57 3.25
CA ASN A 117 3.26 -10.40 2.93
C ASN A 117 2.08 -10.16 3.88
N ALA A 118 2.35 -9.92 5.17
CA ALA A 118 1.32 -9.57 6.15
C ALA A 118 0.66 -8.23 5.79
N LYS A 119 1.45 -7.20 5.46
CA LYS A 119 0.94 -5.89 5.01
C LYS A 119 0.07 -6.02 3.76
N VAL A 120 0.51 -6.81 2.78
CA VAL A 120 -0.24 -7.07 1.54
C VAL A 120 -1.56 -7.79 1.85
N GLY A 121 -1.53 -8.81 2.71
CA GLY A 121 -2.74 -9.54 3.13
C GLY A 121 -3.77 -8.65 3.81
N VAL A 122 -3.34 -7.84 4.79
CA VAL A 122 -4.20 -6.85 5.46
C VAL A 122 -4.74 -5.84 4.45
N SER A 123 -3.89 -5.35 3.54
CA SER A 123 -4.28 -4.39 2.52
C SER A 123 -5.32 -4.94 1.56
N THR A 124 -5.19 -6.21 1.15
CA THR A 124 -6.22 -6.87 0.32
C THR A 124 -7.57 -6.92 1.03
N GLN A 125 -7.60 -7.30 2.31
CA GLN A 125 -8.85 -7.33 3.07
C GLN A 125 -9.41 -5.92 3.26
N PHE A 126 -8.55 -4.94 3.52
CA PHE A 126 -8.96 -3.54 3.64
C PHE A 126 -9.62 -3.05 2.36
N THR A 127 -8.98 -3.23 1.20
CA THR A 127 -9.53 -2.82 -0.09
C THR A 127 -10.88 -3.50 -0.38
N ASN A 128 -11.01 -4.79 -0.07
CA ASN A 128 -12.26 -5.54 -0.28
C ASN A 128 -13.43 -5.01 0.57
N ARG A 129 -13.15 -4.37 1.71
CA ARG A 129 -14.16 -3.82 2.63
C ARG A 129 -14.51 -2.37 2.33
N ILE A 130 -13.83 -1.72 1.38
CA ILE A 130 -14.26 -0.42 0.83
C ILE A 130 -15.32 -0.73 -0.24
N ASP A 131 -16.53 -1.10 0.18
CA ASP A 131 -17.55 -1.67 -0.70
C ASP A 131 -18.75 -0.75 -0.93
N THR A 132 -19.00 0.22 -0.04
CA THR A 132 -20.04 1.22 -0.21
C THR A 132 -19.58 2.41 -1.05
N ASP A 133 -20.53 3.10 -1.68
CA ASP A 133 -20.23 4.31 -2.46
C ASP A 133 -19.67 5.44 -1.59
N ALA A 134 -20.10 5.53 -0.33
CA ALA A 134 -19.60 6.51 0.62
C ALA A 134 -18.12 6.25 0.98
N GLU A 135 -17.74 5.00 1.21
CA GLU A 135 -16.35 4.62 1.50
C GLU A 135 -15.45 4.82 0.29
N LYS A 136 -15.89 4.38 -0.89
CA LYS A 136 -15.17 4.59 -2.15
C LYS A 136 -14.93 6.08 -2.42
N ALA A 137 -15.95 6.92 -2.21
CA ALA A 137 -15.82 8.36 -2.37
C ALA A 137 -14.90 9.01 -1.31
N ALA A 138 -14.85 8.45 -0.09
CA ALA A 138 -14.04 8.99 0.99
C ALA A 138 -12.56 8.59 0.92
N TYR A 139 -12.22 7.48 0.27
CA TYR A 139 -10.87 6.94 0.18
C TYR A 139 -10.01 7.69 -0.84
N THR A 140 -9.72 8.98 -0.57
CA THR A 140 -8.96 9.86 -1.47
C THR A 140 -8.20 10.95 -0.70
N GLY A 141 -7.13 11.48 -1.31
CA GLY A 141 -6.36 12.62 -0.80
C GLY A 141 -5.82 12.39 0.60
N ALA A 142 -5.83 13.43 1.45
CA ALA A 142 -5.26 13.38 2.80
C ALA A 142 -5.88 12.32 3.73
N LYS A 143 -7.09 11.83 3.41
CA LYS A 143 -7.77 10.79 4.21
C LYS A 143 -7.11 9.41 4.08
N THR A 144 -6.28 9.19 3.06
CA THR A 144 -5.52 7.93 2.93
C THR A 144 -4.48 7.76 4.02
N ALA A 145 -4.10 8.83 4.74
CA ALA A 145 -3.18 8.78 5.88
C ALA A 145 -3.67 7.82 6.99
N VAL A 146 -4.98 7.71 7.21
CA VAL A 146 -5.54 6.74 8.18
C VAL A 146 -5.20 5.31 7.77
N ALA A 147 -5.25 5.01 6.46
CA ALA A 147 -4.91 3.71 5.92
C ALA A 147 -3.40 3.44 5.98
N VAL A 148 -2.58 4.48 5.75
CA VAL A 148 -1.12 4.42 5.94
C VAL A 148 -0.77 4.06 7.38
N ASP A 149 -1.33 4.80 8.35
CA ASP A 149 -1.10 4.57 9.78
C ASP A 149 -1.55 3.17 10.22
N TYR A 150 -2.65 2.67 9.64
CA TYR A 150 -3.17 1.33 9.90
C TYR A 150 -2.21 0.25 9.40
N ILE A 151 -1.73 0.34 8.14
CA ILE A 151 -0.78 -0.62 7.56
C ILE A 151 0.61 -0.51 8.21
N ALA A 152 0.98 0.65 8.75
CA ALA A 152 2.22 0.81 9.51
C ALA A 152 2.26 -0.06 10.77
N GLN A 153 1.10 -0.43 11.35
CA GLN A 153 1.03 -1.33 12.51
C GLN A 153 1.34 -2.79 12.19
N VAL A 154 1.30 -3.17 10.91
CA VAL A 154 1.55 -4.55 10.47
C VAL A 154 3.05 -4.75 10.29
N LYS A 155 3.68 -5.47 11.22
CA LYS A 155 5.13 -5.70 11.28
C LYS A 155 5.54 -7.17 11.14
N ASN A 156 4.61 -8.10 11.36
CA ASN A 156 4.85 -9.54 11.34
C ASN A 156 3.51 -10.32 11.26
N LEU A 157 3.55 -11.65 11.33
CA LEU A 157 2.33 -12.48 11.30
C LEU A 157 1.35 -12.18 12.44
N GLN A 158 1.83 -11.90 13.65
CA GLN A 158 0.97 -11.68 14.80
C GLN A 158 0.17 -10.39 14.65
N THR A 159 0.86 -9.28 14.35
CA THR A 159 0.22 -8.00 14.05
C THR A 159 -0.63 -8.09 12.77
N GLY A 160 -0.17 -8.82 11.75
CA GLY A 160 -0.96 -9.08 10.54
C GLY A 160 -2.30 -9.74 10.84
N ALA A 161 -2.32 -10.75 11.72
CA ALA A 161 -3.57 -11.40 12.14
C ALA A 161 -4.48 -10.43 12.91
N MET A 162 -3.93 -9.62 13.81
CA MET A 162 -4.70 -8.62 14.56
C MET A 162 -5.35 -7.57 13.66
N TYR A 163 -4.60 -7.02 12.70
CA TYR A 163 -5.08 -5.98 11.79
C TYR A 163 -5.81 -6.52 10.56
N SER A 164 -5.88 -7.84 10.38
CA SER A 164 -6.78 -8.49 9.41
C SER A 164 -8.18 -8.73 9.96
N ASP A 165 -8.42 -8.44 11.25
CA ASP A 165 -9.74 -8.58 11.86
C ASP A 165 -10.75 -7.64 11.17
N PRO A 166 -11.91 -8.15 10.71
CA PRO A 166 -12.90 -7.34 10.02
C PRO A 166 -13.36 -6.11 10.80
N GLY A 167 -13.54 -6.23 12.12
CA GLY A 167 -13.98 -5.12 12.97
C GLY A 167 -12.92 -4.03 13.11
N GLN A 168 -11.64 -4.40 13.15
CA GLN A 168 -10.54 -3.43 13.14
C GLN A 168 -10.46 -2.68 11.81
N ILE A 169 -10.65 -3.38 10.69
CA ILE A 169 -10.65 -2.77 9.36
C ILE A 169 -11.84 -1.82 9.21
N ASP A 170 -13.04 -2.24 9.59
CA ASP A 170 -14.25 -1.40 9.54
C ASP A 170 -14.10 -0.15 10.39
N ALA A 171 -13.51 -0.27 11.58
CA ALA A 171 -13.25 0.88 12.44
C ALA A 171 -12.25 1.86 11.82
N ALA A 172 -11.28 1.38 11.03
CA ALA A 172 -10.36 2.24 10.29
C ALA A 172 -11.04 2.91 9.09
N ILE A 173 -11.87 2.18 8.34
CA ILE A 173 -12.65 2.71 7.21
C ILE A 173 -13.65 3.78 7.70
N ALA A 174 -14.32 3.57 8.84
CA ALA A 174 -15.23 4.55 9.44
C ALA A 174 -14.54 5.89 9.73
N LYS A 175 -13.28 5.87 10.18
CA LYS A 175 -12.47 7.09 10.37
C LYS A 175 -12.17 7.82 9.06
N ILE A 176 -12.02 7.10 7.95
CA ILE A 176 -11.81 7.67 6.61
C ILE A 176 -13.08 8.37 6.12
N VAL A 177 -14.24 7.72 6.27
CA VAL A 177 -15.54 8.29 5.89
C VAL A 177 -15.83 9.55 6.72
N GLY A 178 -15.41 9.56 7.99
CA GLY A 178 -15.67 10.65 8.93
C GLY A 178 -17.03 10.53 9.61
N SER A 179 -17.62 9.33 9.58
CA SER A 179 -18.85 9.04 10.32
C SER A 179 -18.59 9.17 11.83
N PRO A 180 -19.49 9.79 12.61
CA PRO A 180 -19.44 9.67 14.05
C PRO A 180 -19.56 8.18 14.38
N SER A 181 -18.73 7.68 15.30
CA SER A 181 -18.79 6.32 15.81
C SER A 181 -20.22 5.97 16.24
N GLY A 182 -20.96 5.27 15.37
CA GLY A 182 -22.30 4.80 15.61
C GLY A 182 -22.31 3.32 15.32
N PHE A 183 -22.34 2.50 16.37
CA PHE A 183 -22.69 1.11 16.26
C PHE A 183 -24.12 1.03 15.72
N ASP A 184 -24.31 0.60 14.48
CA ASP A 184 -25.63 0.21 13.99
C ASP A 184 -26.00 -1.13 14.64
N PHE A 185 -26.50 -1.06 15.88
CA PHE A 185 -27.35 -2.08 16.46
C PHE A 185 -28.79 -1.82 16.02
N ASP A 186 -29.10 -1.97 14.72
CA ASP A 186 -30.49 -2.07 14.29
C ASP A 186 -30.71 -3.43 13.63
N GLY A 187 -31.31 -4.34 14.39
CA GLY A 187 -31.55 -5.71 13.96
C GLY A 187 -31.77 -6.73 15.08
N MET A 188 -31.65 -6.35 16.36
CA MET A 188 -32.03 -7.24 17.46
C MET A 188 -33.46 -6.91 17.89
N ALA A 189 -34.40 -7.62 17.27
CA ALA A 189 -35.80 -7.60 17.59
C ALA A 189 -36.04 -7.80 19.10
N MET A 190 -36.67 -6.81 19.73
CA MET A 190 -37.52 -7.02 20.89
C MET A 190 -38.96 -6.75 20.46
N VAL A 191 -39.69 -7.80 20.09
CA VAL A 191 -41.00 -8.21 20.65
C VAL A 191 -41.15 -9.70 20.38
#